data_AF-A0A1Q7PP44-F1
#
_entry.id   AF-A0A1Q7PP44-F1
#
_cell.length_a   1.000
_cell.length_b   1.000
_cell.length_c   1.000
_cell.angle_alpha   90.00
_cell.angle_beta   90.00
_cell.angle_gamma   90.00
#
_symmetry.space_group_name_H-M   'P 1'
#
loop_
_entity.id
_entity.type
_entity.pdbx_description
1 polymer ?
#
loop_
_entity_poly.entity_id
_entity_poly.type
_entity_poly.pdbx_seq_one_letter_code
_entity_poly.pdbx_strand_id
1 'polypeptide(L)' 'MNHKVQEHVQKGDKFVDDGKYEEALLYYEEALTLEPNEPDLLNKKGVALRSLGRYDEAIECFNKSLKISPRDLDAS' A
#
# COMPACT_ATOMS: atom_id res chain seq x y z
N MET A 1 7.32 -13.30 -3.21
CA MET A 1 6.72 -12.18 -3.95
C MET A 1 6.76 -12.49 -5.43
N ASN A 2 5.63 -12.39 -6.11
CA ASN A 2 5.51 -12.56 -7.55
C ASN A 2 6.38 -11.52 -8.28
N HIS A 3 7.11 -11.90 -9.34
CA HIS A 3 7.93 -10.98 -10.13
C HIS A 3 7.10 -9.78 -10.60
N LYS A 4 5.87 -10.04 -11.05
CA LYS A 4 4.97 -9.00 -11.53
C LYS A 4 4.55 -8.03 -10.42
N VAL A 5 4.35 -8.52 -9.19
CA VAL A 5 4.09 -7.67 -8.01
C VAL A 5 5.26 -6.73 -7.76
N GLN A 6 6.49 -7.24 -7.78
CA GLN A 6 7.67 -6.40 -7.56
C GLN A 6 7.81 -5.30 -8.63
N GLU A 7 7.47 -5.61 -9.89
CA GLU A 7 7.46 -4.62 -10.96
C GLU A 7 6.44 -3.50 -10.70
N HIS A 8 5.21 -3.85 -10.32
CA HIS A 8 4.19 -2.86 -9.97
C HIS A 8 4.62 -2.04 -8.74
N VAL A 9 5.21 -2.66 -7.71
CA VAL A 9 5.72 -1.93 -6.53
C VAL A 9 6.81 -0.94 -6.92
N GLN A 10 7.78 -1.34 -7.72
CA GLN A 10 8.87 -0.46 -8.15
C GLN A 10 8.35 0.73 -8.96
N LYS A 11 7.37 0.51 -9.84
CA LYS A 11 6.70 1.60 -10.57
C LYS A 11 5.97 2.54 -9.61
N GLY A 12 5.16 1.99 -8.70
CA GLY A 12 4.45 2.77 -7.70
C GLY A 12 5.38 3.62 -6.84
N ASP A 13 6.48 3.04 -6.35
CA ASP A 13 7.48 3.73 -5.54
C ASP A 13 8.13 4.89 -6.30
N LYS A 14 8.44 4.71 -7.58
CA LYS A 14 8.96 5.80 -8.42
C LYS A 14 7.95 6.95 -8.56
N PHE A 15 6.66 6.65 -8.71
CA PHE A 15 5.63 7.68 -8.76
C PHE A 15 5.44 8.40 -7.41
N VAL A 16 5.61 7.69 -6.29
CA VAL A 16 5.65 8.31 -4.95
C VAL A 16 6.83 9.29 -4.84
N ASP A 17 8.02 8.90 -5.30
CA ASP A 17 9.20 9.76 -5.31
C ASP A 17 9.00 11.02 -6.17
N ASP A 18 8.28 10.88 -7.28
CA ASP A 18 7.88 11.98 -8.16
C ASP A 18 6.71 12.83 -7.61
N GLY A 19 6.14 12.48 -6.46
CA GLY A 19 4.98 13.15 -5.84
C GLY A 19 3.64 12.90 -6.55
N LYS A 20 3.60 11.90 -7.43
CA LYS A 20 2.46 11.51 -8.28
C LYS A 20 1.67 10.37 -7.64
N TYR A 21 0.96 10.69 -6.57
CA TYR A 21 0.37 9.67 -5.72
C TYR A 21 -0.83 8.96 -6.37
N GLU A 22 -1.61 9.60 -7.25
CA GLU A 22 -2.68 8.93 -8.00
C GLU A 22 -2.14 7.82 -8.91
N GLU A 23 -1.06 8.08 -9.65
CA GLU A 23 -0.42 7.07 -10.49
C GLU A 23 0.19 5.95 -9.63
N ALA A 24 0.79 6.29 -8.48
CA ALA A 24 1.30 5.29 -7.54
C ALA A 24 0.19 4.34 -7.05
N LEU A 25 -1.01 4.86 -6.77
CA LEU A 25 -2.15 4.05 -6.32
C LEU A 25 -2.56 3.02 -7.36
N LEU A 26 -2.56 3.37 -8.65
CA LEU A 26 -2.89 2.42 -9.71
C LEU A 26 -1.97 1.19 -9.65
N TYR A 27 -0.66 1.41 -9.53
CA TYR A 27 0.29 0.29 -9.48
C TYR A 27 0.18 -0.52 -8.18
N TYR A 28 -0.06 0.13 -7.03
CA TYR A 28 -0.29 -0.60 -5.79
C TYR A 28 -1.59 -1.42 -5.83
N GLU A 29 -2.63 -0.95 -6.52
CA GLU A 29 -3.87 -1.71 -6.73
C GLU A 29 -3.68 -2.93 -7.65
N GLU A 30 -2.88 -2.78 -8.71
CA GLU A 30 -2.49 -3.92 -9.56
C GLU A 30 -1.68 -4.95 -8.78
N ALA A 31 -0.74 -4.50 -7.94
CA ALA A 31 0.02 -5.37 -7.05
C ALA A 31 -0.89 -6.10 -6.05
N LEU A 32 -1.83 -5.39 -5.42
CA LEU A 32 -2.82 -5.97 -4.50
C LEU A 32 -3.82 -6.90 -5.20
N THR A 33 -4.08 -6.74 -6.50
CA THR A 33 -4.90 -7.69 -7.24
C THR A 33 -4.21 -9.07 -7.34
N LEU A 34 -2.88 -9.08 -7.36
CA LEU A 34 -2.09 -10.32 -7.41
C LEU A 34 -1.81 -10.88 -6.01
N GLU A 35 -1.55 -10.01 -5.03
CA GLU A 35 -1.27 -10.36 -3.63
C GLU A 35 -2.16 -9.50 -2.70
N PRO A 36 -3.46 -9.83 -2.54
CA PRO A 36 -4.45 -8.96 -1.88
C PRO A 36 -4.26 -8.81 -0.37
N ASN A 37 -3.57 -9.76 0.24
CA ASN A 37 -3.32 -9.79 1.68
C ASN A 37 -1.86 -9.50 1.99
N GLU A 38 -1.22 -8.59 1.24
CA GLU A 38 0.16 -8.20 1.52
C GLU A 38 0.22 -6.89 2.35
N PRO A 39 0.64 -6.94 3.62
CA PRO A 39 0.64 -5.78 4.52
C PRO A 39 1.47 -4.61 4.00
N ASP A 40 2.63 -4.88 3.39
CA ASP A 40 3.50 -3.83 2.86
C ASP A 40 2.84 -3.06 1.71
N LEU A 41 2.10 -3.75 0.84
CA LEU A 41 1.35 -3.13 -0.25
C LEU A 41 0.19 -2.26 0.28
N LEU A 42 -0.53 -2.76 1.28
CA LEU A 42 -1.60 -2.01 1.94
C LEU A 42 -1.06 -0.75 2.63
N ASN A 43 0.11 -0.84 3.28
CA ASN A 43 0.78 0.32 3.85
C ASN A 43 1.21 1.32 2.79
N LYS A 44 1.83 0.88 1.69
CA LYS A 44 2.21 1.74 0.56
C LYS A 44 1.00 2.46 -0.03
N LYS A 45 -0.10 1.75 -0.26
CA LYS A 45 -1.39 2.33 -0.71
C LYS A 45 -1.91 3.37 0.30
N GLY A 46 -1.89 3.04 1.60
CA GLY A 46 -2.33 3.94 2.67
C GLY A 46 -1.51 5.23 2.73
N VAL A 47 -0.19 5.15 2.56
CA VAL A 47 0.69 6.33 2.51
C VAL A 47 0.36 7.22 1.31
N ALA A 48 0.19 6.65 0.11
CA ALA A 48 -0.19 7.41 -1.08
C ALA A 48 -1.56 8.09 -0.90
N LEU A 49 -2.57 7.38 -0.37
CA LEU A 49 -3.89 7.95 -0.07
C LEU A 49 -3.81 9.11 0.94
N ARG A 50 -2.98 8.95 1.99
CA ARG A 50 -2.76 10.02 2.98
C ARG A 50 -2.14 11.26 2.33
N SER A 51 -1.18 11.09 1.43
CA SER A 51 -0.56 12.21 0.71
C SER A 51 -1.56 12.95 -0.20
N LEU A 52 -2.61 12.27 -0.65
CA LEU A 52 -3.73 12.86 -1.40
C LEU A 52 -4.83 13.48 -0.53
N GLY A 53 -4.70 13.43 0.80
CA GLY A 53 -5.74 13.86 1.74
C GLY A 53 -6.94 12.91 1.83
N ARG A 54 -6.84 11.70 1.26
CA ARG A 54 -7.88 10.65 1.33
C ARG A 54 -7.70 9.84 2.62
N TYR A 55 -7.89 10.51 3.76
CA TYR A 55 -7.53 9.96 5.07
C TYR A 55 -8.35 8.74 5.47
N ASP A 56 -9.66 8.71 5.19
CA ASP A 56 -10.53 7.59 5.56
C ASP A 56 -10.09 6.30 4.86
N GLU A 57 -9.80 6.38 3.56
CA GLU A 57 -9.32 5.24 2.77
C GLU A 57 -7.92 4.80 3.19
N ALA A 58 -7.05 5.75 3.58
CA ALA A 58 -5.74 5.44 4.12
C ALA A 58 -5.86 4.65 5.44
N ILE A 59 -6.74 5.08 6.34
CA ILE A 59 -7.01 4.41 7.61
C ILE A 59 -7.53 2.99 7.36
N GLU A 60 -8.43 2.80 6.38
CA GLU A 60 -8.89 1.47 6.01
C GLU A 60 -7.74 0.56 5.55
N CYS A 61 -6.82 1.07 4.75
CA CYS A 61 -5.66 0.32 4.29
C CYS A 61 -4.74 -0.08 5.45
N PHE A 62 -4.42 0.87 6.35
CA PHE A 62 -3.60 0.58 7.53
C PHE A 62 -4.29 -0.43 8.46
N ASN A 63 -5.59 -0.29 8.70
CA ASN A 63 -6.36 -1.23 9.50
C ASN A 63 -6.38 -2.64 8.90
N LYS A 64 -6.49 -2.77 7.57
CA LYS A 64 -6.38 -4.07 6.89
C LYS A 64 -4.98 -4.65 7.03
N SER A 65 -3.94 -3.84 6.83
CA SER A 65 -2.55 -4.24 7.00
C SER A 65 -2.28 -4.80 8.40
N LEU A 66 -2.72 -4.07 9.43
CA LEU A 66 -2.61 -4.47 10.84
C LEU A 66 -3.38 -5.77 11.16
N LYS A 67 -4.54 -6.00 10.55
CA LYS A 67 -5.30 -7.24 10.73
C LYS A 67 -4.59 -8.46 10.13
N ILE A 68 -3.84 -8.27 9.05
CA ILE A 68 -3.12 -9.36 8.36
C ILE A 68 -1.80 -9.68 9.08
N SER A 69 -1.03 -8.64 9.42
CA SER A 69 0.20 -8.77 10.20
C SER A 69 0.05 -7.95 11.48
N PRO A 70 -0.50 -8.54 12.55
CA PRO A 70 -0.71 -7.85 13.83
C PRO A 70 0.60 -7.59 14.61
N ARG A 71 1.75 -7.49 13.92
CA ARG A 71 3.11 -7.60 14.48
C ARG A 71 3.55 -6.52 15.46
N ASP A 72 2.65 -5.64 15.91
CA ASP A 72 3.00 -4.51 16.79
C ASP A 72 1.96 -4.19 17.89
N LEU A 73 0.99 -5.07 18.20
CA LEU A 73 0.03 -4.79 19.29
C LEU A 73 0.11 -5.72 20.50
N ASP A 74 0.87 -6.81 20.46
CA ASP A 74 1.23 -7.56 21.67
C ASP A 74 2.43 -6.89 22.37
N ALA A 75 2.17 -5.72 22.94
CA ALA A 75 2.97 -5.12 24.00
C ALA A 75 2.01 -4.70 25.12
N SER A 76 1.39 -5.68 25.77
CA SER A 76 0.64 -5.52 27.02
C SER A 76 1.07 -6.56 28.03
#